data_AF-A0A9P1DT09-F1
#
_entry.id   AF-A0A9P1DT09-F1
#
_cell.length_a   1.000
_cell.length_b   1.000
_cell.length_c   1.000
_cell.angle_alpha   90.00
_cell.angle_beta   90.00
_cell.angle_gamma   90.00
#
_symmetry.space_group_name_H-M   'P 1'
#
loop_
_entity.id
_entity.type
_entity.pdbx_description
1 polymer ?
#
loop_
_entity_poly.entity_id
_entity_poly.type
_entity_poly.pdbx_seq_one_letter_code
_entity_poly.pdbx_strand_id
1 'polypeptide(L)'
;MWTESSGRAMIARLWSDLPFLNKVMLLHGLFDIVAPNPMTAAPVFRLVDLQFRSKKKRGWAWLFAMLGCMKIRSAFADELTAKRVAGTAYLWQALSISIEGFWHQSIPRPTKVLGTTIAFCAAMFAWLQLRRPELRRPELPTPQTPAPTAPPEELVKS
;
A
#
# COMPACT_ATOMS: atom_id res chain seq x y z
N MET A 1 -31.58 -0.64 9.03
CA MET A 1 -31.70 -1.33 7.73
C MET A 1 -30.76 -0.61 6.75
N TRP A 2 -29.57 -1.16 6.50
CA TRP A 2 -28.60 -0.58 5.56
C TRP A 2 -28.96 -1.10 4.17
N THR A 3 -29.43 -0.22 3.28
CA THR A 3 -29.82 -0.63 1.91
C THR A 3 -28.56 -0.86 1.08
N GLU A 4 -28.52 -1.93 0.29
CA GLU A 4 -27.37 -2.23 -0.60
C GLU A 4 -26.98 -1.06 -1.50
N SER A 5 -27.95 -0.21 -1.87
CA SER A 5 -27.74 1.03 -2.62
C SER A 5 -26.84 2.04 -1.90
N SER A 6 -26.97 2.18 -0.58
CA SER A 6 -26.18 3.10 0.24
C SER A 6 -24.72 2.63 0.37
N GLY A 7 -24.51 1.32 0.50
CA GLY A 7 -23.17 0.74 0.57
C GLY A 7 -22.38 0.91 -0.73
N ARG A 8 -23.01 0.64 -1.88
CA ARG A 8 -22.37 0.83 -3.19
C ARG A 8 -22.02 2.30 -3.45
N ALA A 9 -22.91 3.22 -3.10
CA ALA A 9 -22.66 4.65 -3.25
C ALA A 9 -21.49 5.13 -2.36
N MET A 10 -21.40 4.63 -1.12
CA MET A 10 -20.28 4.93 -0.22
C MET A 10 -18.94 4.41 -0.75
N ILE A 11 -18.90 3.18 -1.26
CA ILE A 11 -17.69 2.60 -1.85
C ILE A 11 -17.27 3.37 -3.11
N ALA A 12 -18.22 3.74 -3.96
CA ALA A 12 -17.93 4.50 -5.17
C ALA A 12 -17.33 5.87 -4.85
N ARG A 13 -17.83 6.56 -3.82
CA ARG A 13 -17.27 7.84 -3.34
C ARG A 13 -15.89 7.66 -2.73
N LEU A 14 -15.72 6.69 -1.84
CA LEU A 14 -14.41 6.37 -1.28
C LEU A 14 -13.39 6.08 -2.39
N TRP A 15 -13.81 5.36 -3.43
CA TRP A 15 -12.99 5.05 -4.59
C TRP A 15 -12.69 6.27 -5.46
N SER A 16 -13.64 7.19 -5.67
CA SER A 16 -13.38 8.40 -6.45
C SER A 16 -12.35 9.29 -5.78
N ASP A 17 -12.44 9.43 -4.46
CA ASP A 17 -11.71 10.41 -3.66
C ASP A 17 -10.27 9.97 -3.34
N LEU A 18 -9.98 8.68 -3.45
CA LEU A 18 -8.62 8.16 -3.22
C LEU A 18 -7.64 8.70 -4.30
N PRO A 19 -6.43 9.14 -3.91
CA PRO A 19 -5.37 9.41 -4.87
C PRO A 19 -5.02 8.17 -5.69
N PHE A 20 -4.56 8.36 -6.93
CA PHE A 20 -4.19 7.25 -7.83
C PHE A 20 -3.26 6.23 -7.17
N LEU A 21 -2.22 6.71 -6.48
CA LEU A 21 -1.25 5.86 -5.77
C LEU A 21 -1.94 4.96 -4.74
N ASN A 22 -2.88 5.50 -3.96
CA ASN A 22 -3.60 4.76 -2.94
C ASN A 22 -4.52 3.70 -3.56
N LYS A 23 -5.15 3.98 -4.72
CA LYS A 23 -5.93 2.98 -5.47
C LYS A 23 -5.04 1.82 -5.92
N VAL A 24 -3.85 2.11 -6.44
CA VAL A 24 -2.89 1.06 -6.85
C VAL A 24 -2.49 0.19 -5.64
N MET A 25 -2.21 0.81 -4.49
CA MET A 25 -1.86 0.06 -3.27
C MET A 25 -3.01 -0.80 -2.76
N LEU A 26 -4.24 -0.26 -2.79
CA LEU A 26 -5.44 -0.99 -2.40
C LEU A 26 -5.68 -2.19 -3.32
N LEU A 27 -5.58 -2.02 -4.63
CA LEU A 27 -5.76 -3.10 -5.60
C LEU A 27 -4.70 -4.19 -5.44
N HIS A 28 -3.43 -3.82 -5.30
CA HIS A 28 -2.37 -4.81 -5.14
C HIS A 28 -2.47 -5.52 -3.79
N GLY A 29 -2.81 -4.80 -2.71
CA GLY A 29 -3.04 -5.41 -1.41
C GLY A 29 -4.22 -6.37 -1.42
N LEU A 30 -5.32 -6.01 -2.08
CA LEU A 30 -6.46 -6.91 -2.31
C LEU A 30 -6.08 -8.09 -3.18
N PHE A 31 -5.28 -7.88 -4.23
CA PHE A 31 -4.79 -8.97 -5.09
C PHE A 31 -3.92 -9.96 -4.30
N ASP A 32 -3.03 -9.48 -3.42
CA ASP A 32 -2.23 -10.33 -2.56
C ASP A 32 -3.07 -11.12 -1.53
N ILE A 33 -4.28 -10.67 -1.19
CA ILE A 33 -5.17 -11.40 -0.27
C ILE A 33 -6.12 -12.34 -1.02
N VAL A 34 -6.74 -11.83 -2.09
CA VAL A 34 -7.90 -12.45 -2.75
C VAL A 34 -7.51 -13.23 -3.99
N ALA A 35 -6.52 -12.76 -4.75
CA ALA A 35 -6.21 -13.40 -6.01
C ALA A 35 -5.62 -14.79 -5.75
N PRO A 36 -6.07 -15.81 -6.49
CA PRO A 36 -5.54 -17.14 -6.38
C PRO A 36 -4.18 -17.28 -7.09
N ASN A 37 -3.21 -16.49 -6.65
CA ASN A 37 -1.82 -16.80 -6.90
C ASN A 37 -1.47 -17.98 -5.96
N PRO A 38 -0.83 -19.07 -6.42
CA PRO A 38 -0.44 -20.17 -5.53
C PRO A 38 0.49 -19.77 -4.38
N MET A 39 1.00 -18.53 -4.37
CA MET A 39 1.66 -17.92 -3.22
C MET A 39 0.68 -17.36 -2.16
N THR A 40 -0.59 -17.06 -2.50
CA THR A 40 -1.62 -16.38 -1.67
C THR A 40 -2.97 -17.13 -1.56
N ALA A 41 -3.47 -17.79 -2.61
CA ALA A 41 -4.60 -18.72 -2.49
C ALA A 41 -4.25 -20.00 -1.76
N ALA A 42 -3.09 -20.62 -2.02
CA ALA A 42 -2.71 -21.78 -1.24
C ALA A 42 -2.73 -21.46 0.28
N PRO A 43 -2.33 -20.27 0.76
CA PRO A 43 -2.57 -19.79 2.12
C PRO A 43 -4.01 -19.69 2.58
N VAL A 44 -4.87 -18.94 1.87
CA VAL A 44 -6.25 -18.66 2.32
C VAL A 44 -7.11 -19.90 2.15
N PHE A 45 -6.98 -20.61 1.02
CA PHE A 45 -7.55 -21.94 0.87
C PHE A 45 -6.91 -22.95 1.84
N ARG A 46 -5.63 -22.93 2.24
CA ARG A 46 -5.12 -23.84 3.32
C ARG A 46 -5.43 -23.39 4.75
N LEU A 47 -5.85 -22.14 4.94
CA LEU A 47 -6.36 -21.63 6.21
C LEU A 47 -7.81 -22.05 6.40
N VAL A 48 -8.60 -22.04 5.31
CA VAL A 48 -10.01 -22.45 5.28
C VAL A 48 -10.16 -23.97 5.09
N ASP A 49 -9.37 -24.56 4.19
CA ASP A 49 -9.23 -26.00 3.96
C ASP A 49 -8.22 -26.54 4.97
N LEU A 50 -8.76 -27.19 6.01
CA LEU A 50 -8.10 -27.79 7.16
C LEU A 50 -7.12 -28.93 6.78
N GLN A 51 -6.18 -28.73 5.86
CA GLN A 51 -5.15 -29.73 5.54
C GLN A 51 -3.92 -29.60 6.45
N PHE A 52 -4.06 -30.24 7.61
CA PHE A 52 -3.13 -30.42 8.73
C PHE A 52 -1.79 -31.13 8.45
N ARG A 53 -1.32 -31.31 7.20
CA ARG A 53 -0.20 -32.25 6.93
C ARG A 53 1.22 -31.66 6.81
N SER A 54 1.44 -30.33 6.76
CA SER A 54 2.82 -29.79 6.76
C SER A 54 2.94 -28.38 7.37
N LYS A 55 3.58 -28.28 8.55
CA LYS A 55 3.87 -27.01 9.24
C LYS A 55 4.78 -26.07 8.41
N LYS A 56 5.65 -26.61 7.57
CA LYS A 56 6.66 -25.83 6.81
C LYS A 56 6.06 -24.86 5.79
N LYS A 57 4.87 -25.15 5.24
CA LYS A 57 4.25 -24.30 4.20
C LYS A 57 3.30 -23.22 4.74
N ARG A 58 3.09 -23.12 6.06
CA ARG A 58 2.20 -22.12 6.71
C ARG A 58 2.85 -20.75 6.95
N GLY A 59 4.17 -20.68 7.13
CA GLY A 59 4.84 -19.41 7.46
C GLY A 59 4.77 -18.39 6.32
N TRP A 60 5.04 -18.83 5.10
CA TRP A 60 5.05 -17.98 3.90
C TRP A 60 3.67 -17.46 3.55
N ALA A 61 2.68 -18.32 3.70
CA ALA A 61 1.27 -18.00 3.58
C ALA A 61 0.86 -16.78 4.41
N TRP A 62 1.25 -16.81 5.67
CA TRP A 62 1.03 -15.72 6.59
C TRP A 62 1.79 -14.45 6.18
N LEU A 63 3.03 -14.59 5.71
CA LEU A 63 3.83 -13.46 5.23
C LEU A 63 3.13 -12.73 4.08
N PHE A 64 2.67 -13.42 3.03
CA PHE A 64 1.98 -12.74 1.92
C PHE A 64 0.67 -12.08 2.35
N ALA A 65 -0.10 -12.72 3.25
CA ALA A 65 -1.29 -12.11 3.82
C ALA A 65 -0.95 -10.82 4.59
N MET A 66 0.10 -10.83 5.43
CA MET A 66 0.57 -9.66 6.16
C MET A 66 1.04 -8.55 5.21
N LEU A 67 1.77 -8.88 4.15
CA LEU A 67 2.21 -7.91 3.14
C LEU A 67 1.02 -7.30 2.38
N GLY A 68 0.00 -8.11 2.04
CA GLY A 68 -1.26 -7.63 1.47
C GLY A 68 -1.97 -6.65 2.42
N CYS A 69 -2.11 -7.01 3.69
CA CYS A 69 -2.69 -6.13 4.72
C CYS A 69 -1.89 -4.83 4.90
N MET A 70 -0.56 -4.86 4.83
CA MET A 70 0.28 -3.66 4.88
C MET A 70 0.01 -2.74 3.69
N LYS A 71 -0.16 -3.27 2.48
CA LYS A 71 -0.50 -2.49 1.28
C LYS A 71 -1.92 -1.91 1.38
N ILE A 72 -2.89 -2.65 1.89
CA ILE A 72 -4.24 -2.13 2.13
C ILE A 72 -4.20 -1.01 3.17
N ARG A 73 -3.55 -1.23 4.32
CA ARG A 73 -3.38 -0.20 5.36
C ARG A 73 -2.70 1.05 4.79
N SER A 74 -1.69 0.88 3.95
CA SER A 74 -1.00 2.01 3.32
C SER A 74 -1.90 2.85 2.42
N ALA A 75 -2.94 2.27 1.82
CA ALA A 75 -3.88 3.00 0.97
C ALA A 75 -4.75 3.99 1.75
N PHE A 76 -4.86 3.82 3.07
CA PHE A 76 -5.62 4.69 3.97
C PHE A 76 -4.74 5.57 4.87
N ALA A 77 -3.41 5.46 4.74
CA ALA A 77 -2.46 6.28 5.49
C ALA A 77 -2.16 7.60 4.77
N ASP A 78 -1.48 8.51 5.46
CA ASP A 78 -0.88 9.68 4.83
C ASP A 78 0.11 9.26 3.74
N GLU A 79 0.30 10.11 2.71
CA GLU A 79 1.02 9.72 1.50
C GLU A 79 2.49 9.32 1.76
N LEU A 80 3.13 9.92 2.77
CA LEU A 80 4.51 9.60 3.15
C LEU A 80 4.59 8.22 3.83
N THR A 81 3.72 7.97 4.80
CA THR A 81 3.60 6.67 5.47
C THR A 81 3.19 5.59 4.47
N ALA A 82 2.26 5.90 3.56
CA ALA A 82 1.81 5.00 2.52
C ALA A 82 2.97 4.49 1.66
N LYS A 83 3.79 5.41 1.13
CA LYS A 83 4.98 5.09 0.33
C LYS A 83 6.00 4.25 1.09
N ARG A 84 6.23 4.54 2.38
CA ARG A 84 7.17 3.79 3.23
C ARG A 84 6.67 2.37 3.48
N VAL A 85 5.45 2.23 3.99
CA VAL A 85 4.87 0.94 4.38
C VAL A 85 4.68 0.06 3.15
N ALA A 86 4.09 0.58 2.07
CA ALA A 86 3.93 -0.15 0.83
C ALA A 86 5.28 -0.53 0.21
N GLY A 87 6.24 0.40 0.19
CA GLY A 87 7.58 0.15 -0.32
C GLY A 87 8.26 -0.99 0.43
N THR A 88 8.27 -0.95 1.76
CA THR A 88 8.79 -2.03 2.59
C THR A 88 8.04 -3.35 2.33
N ALA A 89 6.73 -3.32 2.11
CA ALA A 89 5.97 -4.52 1.78
C ALA A 89 6.42 -5.14 0.44
N TYR A 90 6.61 -4.34 -0.62
CA TYR A 90 7.15 -4.86 -1.90
C TYR A 90 8.56 -5.41 -1.77
N LEU A 91 9.42 -4.75 -0.98
CA LEU A 91 10.77 -5.24 -0.73
C LEU A 91 10.76 -6.60 -0.04
N TRP A 92 9.97 -6.76 1.02
CA TRP A 92 9.81 -8.04 1.71
C TRP A 92 9.22 -9.12 0.80
N GLN A 93 8.29 -8.76 -0.09
CA GLN A 93 7.73 -9.69 -1.07
C GLN A 93 8.81 -10.17 -2.05
N ALA A 94 9.61 -9.26 -2.59
CA ALA A 94 10.73 -9.60 -3.49
C ALA A 94 11.74 -10.54 -2.81
N LEU A 95 12.13 -10.22 -1.57
CA LEU A 95 13.06 -11.04 -0.78
C LEU A 95 12.48 -12.43 -0.50
N SER A 96 11.22 -12.50 -0.07
CA SER A 96 10.56 -13.77 0.21
C SER A 96 10.47 -14.65 -1.03
N ILE A 97 10.04 -14.09 -2.18
CA ILE A 97 9.96 -14.85 -3.44
C ILE A 97 11.35 -15.28 -3.90
N SER A 98 12.39 -14.46 -3.69
CA SER A 98 13.76 -14.79 -4.08
C SER A 98 14.32 -15.96 -3.26
N ILE A 99 14.16 -15.90 -1.94
CA ILE A 99 14.60 -16.95 -1.01
C ILE A 99 13.83 -18.24 -1.32
N GLU A 100 12.52 -18.19 -1.45
CA GLU A 100 11.72 -19.39 -1.68
C GLU A 100 11.89 -19.97 -3.09
N GLY A 101 11.99 -19.09 -4.10
CA GLY A 101 12.10 -19.48 -5.50
C GLY A 101 13.47 -20.04 -5.88
N PHE A 102 14.55 -19.44 -5.37
CA PHE A 102 15.91 -19.82 -5.76
C PHE A 102 16.65 -20.65 -4.71
N TRP A 103 16.53 -20.27 -3.42
CA TRP A 103 17.27 -20.96 -2.35
C TRP A 103 16.56 -22.24 -1.92
N HIS A 104 15.27 -22.15 -1.59
CA HIS A 104 14.50 -23.31 -1.14
C HIS A 104 13.86 -24.12 -2.28
N GLN A 105 13.79 -23.56 -3.49
CA GLN A 105 13.13 -24.15 -4.66
C GLN A 105 11.71 -24.67 -4.34
N SER A 106 11.03 -24.01 -3.41
CA SER A 106 9.76 -24.47 -2.85
C SER A 106 8.56 -24.08 -3.74
N ILE A 107 8.79 -23.17 -4.69
CA ILE A 107 7.80 -22.64 -5.61
C ILE A 107 7.91 -23.38 -6.95
N PRO A 108 6.94 -24.24 -7.32
CA PRO A 108 6.94 -24.96 -8.58
C PRO A 108 6.50 -24.04 -9.72
N ARG A 109 7.33 -23.06 -10.09
CA ARG A 109 7.06 -22.09 -11.16
C ARG A 109 8.25 -21.97 -12.11
N PRO A 110 8.01 -21.65 -13.39
CA PRO A 110 9.08 -21.32 -14.31
C PRO A 110 9.89 -20.13 -13.78
N THR A 111 11.22 -20.21 -13.85
CA THR A 111 12.15 -19.17 -13.37
C THR A 111 11.82 -17.79 -13.96
N LYS A 112 11.30 -17.74 -15.19
CA LYS A 112 10.83 -16.51 -15.83
C LYS A 112 9.72 -15.82 -15.03
N VAL A 113 8.72 -16.56 -14.55
CA VAL A 113 7.59 -16.01 -13.77
C VAL A 113 8.08 -15.47 -12.43
N LEU A 114 8.96 -16.21 -11.76
CA LEU A 114 9.57 -15.76 -10.50
C LEU A 114 10.39 -14.48 -10.72
N GLY A 115 11.26 -14.47 -11.74
CA GLY A 115 12.06 -13.31 -12.10
C GLY A 115 11.21 -12.08 -12.42
N THR A 116 10.14 -12.22 -13.21
CA THR A 116 9.23 -11.10 -13.52
C THR A 116 8.52 -10.57 -12.28
N THR A 117 8.14 -11.44 -11.34
CA THR A 117 7.45 -11.02 -10.10
C THR A 117 8.42 -10.28 -9.16
N ILE A 118 9.65 -10.76 -9.04
CA ILE A 118 10.71 -10.09 -8.26
C ILE A 118 11.04 -8.73 -8.88
N ALA A 119 11.25 -8.68 -10.19
CA ALA A 119 11.51 -7.45 -10.92
C ALA A 119 10.38 -6.43 -10.76
N PHE A 120 9.12 -6.89 -10.85
CA PHE A 120 7.96 -6.06 -10.60
C PHE A 120 7.94 -5.48 -9.19
N CYS A 121 8.17 -6.30 -8.16
CA CYS A 121 8.22 -5.83 -6.77
C CYS A 121 9.35 -4.80 -6.56
N ALA A 122 10.53 -5.05 -7.14
CA ALA A 122 11.65 -4.11 -7.08
C ALA A 122 11.35 -2.79 -7.82
N ALA A 123 10.71 -2.86 -8.99
CA ALA A 123 10.29 -1.69 -9.75
C ALA A 123 9.25 -0.87 -8.98
N MET A 124 8.26 -1.52 -8.35
CA MET A 124 7.27 -0.87 -7.50
C MET A 124 7.90 -0.21 -6.28
N PHE A 125 8.86 -0.87 -5.64
CA PHE A 125 9.65 -0.27 -4.57
C PHE A 125 10.36 1.00 -5.08
N ALA A 126 11.16 0.89 -6.15
CA ALA A 126 11.88 2.03 -6.72
C ALA A 126 10.95 3.19 -7.10
N TRP A 127 9.81 2.89 -7.74
CA TRP A 127 8.80 3.88 -8.11
C TRP A 127 8.26 4.65 -6.90
N LEU A 128 7.94 3.96 -5.80
CA LEU A 128 7.49 4.61 -4.55
C LEU A 128 8.59 5.46 -3.91
N GLN A 129 9.85 5.05 -4.02
CA GLN A 129 11.00 5.82 -3.52
C GLN A 129 11.22 7.09 -4.36
N LEU A 130 11.11 7.01 -5.68
CA LEU A 130 11.26 8.14 -6.61
C LEU A 130 10.18 9.20 -6.42
N ARG A 131 8.99 8.83 -5.93
CA ARG A 131 7.89 9.75 -5.62
C ARG A 131 7.99 10.42 -4.23
N ARG A 132 9.02 10.12 -3.42
CA ARG A 132 9.21 10.77 -2.10
C ARG A 132 9.57 12.26 -2.16
N PRO A 133 10.42 12.74 -3.08
CA PRO A 133 10.83 14.15 -3.11
C PRO A 133 9.67 15.13 -3.34
N GLU A 134 8.66 14.72 -4.11
CA GLU A 134 7.47 15.53 -4.42
C GLU A 134 6.70 15.95 -3.14
N LEU A 135 6.75 15.13 -2.09
CA LEU A 135 6.09 15.38 -0.81
C LEU A 135 6.91 16.20 0.18
N ARG A 136 8.22 16.34 -0.09
CA ARG A 136 9.13 17.07 0.79
C ARG A 136 9.23 18.55 0.45
N ARG A 137 8.58 19.02 -0.61
CA ARG A 137 8.49 20.46 -0.87
C ARG A 137 7.80 21.08 0.36
N PRO A 138 8.51 21.90 1.15
CA PRO A 138 7.87 22.66 2.20
C PRO A 138 6.77 23.46 1.50
N GLU A 139 5.55 23.44 2.03
CA GLU A 139 4.64 24.54 1.75
C GLU A 139 5.41 25.80 2.13
N LEU A 140 5.83 26.56 1.11
CA LEU A 140 6.36 27.89 1.33
C LEU A 140 5.31 28.58 2.20
N PRO A 141 5.69 29.16 3.35
CA PRO A 141 4.73 29.82 4.22
C PRO A 141 3.93 30.78 3.34
N THR A 142 2.61 30.56 3.28
CA THR A 142 1.70 31.44 2.55
C THR A 142 2.04 32.85 3.01
N PRO A 143 2.31 33.81 2.10
CA PRO A 143 2.60 35.18 2.48
C PRO A 143 1.51 35.60 3.47
N GLN A 144 1.90 35.82 4.73
CA GLN A 144 0.95 36.31 5.71
C GLN A 144 0.42 37.61 5.13
N THR A 145 -0.88 37.65 4.84
CA THR A 145 -1.52 38.92 4.45
C THR A 145 -1.22 39.87 5.60
N PRO A 146 -0.55 41.01 5.34
CA PRO A 146 -0.16 41.92 6.40
C PRO A 146 -1.41 42.24 7.22
N ALA A 147 -1.30 42.09 8.54
CA ALA A 147 -2.39 42.40 9.45
C ALA A 147 -2.93 43.80 9.11
N PRO A 148 -4.26 44.02 9.12
CA PRO A 148 -4.83 45.33 8.85
C PRO A 148 -4.16 46.33 9.80
N THR A 149 -3.42 47.26 9.21
CA THR A 149 -2.75 48.35 9.92
C THR A 149 -3.79 49.01 10.79
N ALA A 150 -3.55 49.09 12.10
CA ALA A 150 -4.43 49.79 13.02
C ALA A 150 -4.74 51.18 12.44
N PRO A 151 -6.01 51.64 12.49
CA PRO A 151 -6.36 52.97 12.00
C PRO A 151 -5.49 54.01 12.71
N PRO A 152 -4.99 55.03 11.99
CA PRO A 152 -4.17 56.06 12.61
C PRO A 152 -4.97 56.71 13.74
N GLU A 153 -4.47 56.59 14.96
CA GLU A 153 -5.02 57.29 16.12
C GLU A 153 -5.11 58.77 15.77
N GLU A 154 -6.34 59.28 15.79
CA GLU A 154 -6.62 60.69 15.64
C GLU A 154 -5.74 61.47 16.62
N LEU A 155 -4.95 62.36 16.04
CA LEU A 155 -4.22 63.42 16.70
C LEU A 155 -5.24 64.32 17.44
N VAL A 156 -5.67 63.89 18.63
CA VAL A 156 -6.48 64.70 19.54
C VAL A 156 -5.56 65.79 20.07
N LYS A 157 -5.57 66.91 19.35
CA LYS A 157 -4.98 68.19 19.76
C LYS A 157 -5.48 68.55 21.16
N SER A 158 -4.56 68.78 22.08
CA SER A 158 -4.76 69.53 23.32
C SER A 158 -3.89 70.78 23.27
#